data_AF-A0A950D833-F1
#
_entry.id   AF-A0A950D833-F1
#
_cell.length_a   1.000
_cell.length_b   1.000
_cell.length_c   1.000
_cell.angle_alpha   90.00
_cell.angle_beta   90.00
_cell.angle_gamma   90.00
#
_symmetry.space_group_name_H-M   'P 1'
#
loop_
_entity.id
_entity.type
_entity.pdbx_description
1 polymer ?
#
loop_
_entity_poly.entity_id
_entity_poly.type
_entity_poly.pdbx_seq_one_letter_code
_entity_poly.pdbx_strand_id
1 'polypeptide(L)' 'HKDHGLSPLASEGSPNSQWIVIDYSDVLVHIFHSEKREFYALENLWSDAPRLAL' A
#
# COMPACT_ATOMS: atom_id res chain seq x y z
N HIS A 1 -4.42 16.90 -10.32
CA HIS A 1 -3.40 16.14 -11.05
C HIS A 1 -3.78 14.67 -11.07
N LYS A 2 -4.50 14.25 -12.12
CA LYS A 2 -4.75 12.84 -12.50
C LYS A 2 -3.99 12.63 -13.80
N ASP A 3 -2.68 12.75 -13.74
CA ASP A 3 -1.86 13.00 -14.94
C ASP A 3 -1.48 11.68 -15.66
N HIS A 4 -1.87 10.54 -15.10
CA HIS A 4 -1.59 9.19 -15.64
C HIS A 4 -2.85 8.41 -16.06
N GLY A 5 -4.05 9.01 -16.02
CA GLY A 5 -5.31 8.36 -16.41
C GLY A 5 -5.79 7.21 -15.50
N LEU A 6 -4.95 6.74 -14.57
CA LEU A 6 -5.28 5.68 -13.62
C LEU A 6 -6.03 6.26 -12.41
N SER A 7 -7.15 5.64 -12.06
CA SER A 7 -7.88 5.92 -10.82
C SER A 7 -7.94 4.63 -10.00
N PRO A 8 -7.88 4.73 -8.66
CA PRO A 8 -8.03 3.54 -7.82
C PRO A 8 -9.41 2.93 -8.01
N LEU A 9 -9.48 1.60 -8.00
CA LEU A 9 -10.73 0.85 -7.97
C LEU A 9 -11.41 0.99 -6.62
N ALA A 10 -10.62 0.93 -5.55
CA ALA A 10 -11.07 1.13 -4.18
C ALA A 10 -9.96 1.77 -3.36
N SER A 11 -10.37 2.48 -2.31
CA SER A 11 -9.47 2.97 -1.26
C SER A 11 -10.16 2.81 0.08
N GLU A 12 -9.48 2.16 1.01
CA GLU A 12 -10.00 1.88 2.34
C GLU A 12 -9.08 2.48 3.42
N GLY A 13 -9.68 2.90 4.52
CA GLY A 13 -8.99 3.55 5.63
C GLY A 13 -9.13 5.07 5.65
N SER A 14 -8.60 5.68 6.70
CA SER A 14 -8.59 7.12 6.91
C SER A 14 -7.29 7.55 7.58
N PRO A 15 -6.97 8.84 7.65
CA PRO A 15 -5.79 9.29 8.40
C PRO A 15 -5.77 8.78 9.85
N ASN A 16 -6.95 8.62 10.47
CA ASN A 16 -7.07 8.11 11.84
C ASN A 16 -6.90 6.59 11.95
N SER A 17 -7.09 5.81 10.87
CA SER A 17 -6.84 4.36 10.91
C SER A 17 -5.35 4.02 10.90
N GLN A 18 -4.47 4.99 10.60
CA GLN A 18 -3.02 4.84 10.53
C GLN A 18 -2.54 3.81 9.48
N TRP A 19 -3.46 3.30 8.67
CA TRP A 19 -3.25 2.38 7.58
C TRP A 19 -4.31 2.64 6.52
N ILE A 20 -3.85 2.98 5.32
CA ILE A 20 -4.66 3.15 4.12
C ILE A 20 -4.23 2.09 3.10
N VAL A 21 -5.22 1.48 2.47
CA VAL A 21 -5.03 0.50 1.39
C VAL A 21 -5.67 1.05 0.12
N ILE A 22 -4.96 0.99 -1.00
CA ILE A 22 -5.45 1.48 -2.29
C ILE A 22 -5.27 0.39 -3.34
N ASP A 23 -6.39 0.00 -3.95
CA ASP A 23 -6.47 -1.08 -4.94
C ASP A 23 -6.51 -0.51 -6.37
N TYR A 24 -5.59 -0.97 -7.22
CA TYR A 24 -5.54 -0.69 -8.65
C TYR A 24 -5.67 -1.97 -9.52
N SER A 25 -6.21 -3.07 -8.99
CA SER A 25 -6.25 -4.43 -9.58
C SER A 25 -4.88 -5.08 -9.71
N ASP A 26 -3.96 -4.45 -10.42
CA ASP A 26 -2.62 -5.02 -10.71
C ASP A 26 -1.60 -4.73 -9.60
N VAL A 27 -1.86 -3.67 -8.82
CA VAL A 27 -0.99 -3.22 -7.72
C VAL A 27 -1.85 -2.83 -6.52
N LEU A 28 -1.45 -3.29 -5.33
CA LEU A 28 -2.02 -2.90 -4.05
C LEU A 28 -1.03 -2.01 -3.28
N VAL A 29 -1.42 -0.78 -2.97
CA VAL A 29 -0.58 0.16 -2.24
C VAL A 29 -0.98 0.19 -0.78
N HIS A 30 -0.01 -0.02 0.11
CA HIS A 30 -0.19 0.08 1.56
C HIS A 30 0.53 1.31 2.08
N ILE A 31 -0.20 2.25 2.67
CA ILE A 31 0.35 3.45 3.31
C ILE A 31 0.16 3.30 4.80
N PHE A 32 1.26 3.25 5.53
CA PHE A 32 1.28 3.05 6.98
C PHE A 32 1.85 4.26 7.71
N HIS A 33 1.31 4.52 8.91
CA HIS A 33 2.10 5.18 9.95
C HIS A 33 3.24 4.25 10.39
N SER A 34 4.40 4.80 10.76
CA SER A 34 5.61 4.01 11.06
C SER A 34 5.36 2.88 12.07
N GLU A 35 4.71 3.20 13.19
CA GLU A 35 4.37 2.23 14.24
C GLU A 35 3.50 1.06 13.73
N LYS A 36 2.56 1.32 12.82
CA LYS A 36 1.73 0.27 12.23
C LYS A 36 2.49 -0.58 11.23
N ARG A 37 3.41 0.03 10.46
CA ARG A 37 4.28 -0.72 9.54
C ARG A 37 5.12 -1.75 10.29
N GLU A 38 5.72 -1.34 11.41
CA GLU A 38 6.50 -2.24 12.27
C GLU A 38 5.63 -3.34 12.89
N PHE A 39 4.42 -3.00 13.35
CA PHE A 39 3.50 -3.97 13.93
C PHE A 39 3.04 -5.04 12.93
N TYR A 40 2.65 -4.64 11.72
CA TYR A 40 2.15 -5.57 10.70
C TYR A 40 3.27 -6.27 9.92
N ALA A 41 4.44 -5.63 9.81
CA ALA A 41 5.65 -6.17 9.20
C ALA A 41 5.40 -6.93 7.89
N LEU A 42 4.64 -6.33 6.96
CA LEU A 42 4.29 -6.99 5.70
C LEU A 42 5.53 -7.35 4.87
N GLU A 43 6.65 -6.66 5.08
CA GLU A 43 7.95 -7.00 4.52
C GLU A 43 8.40 -8.42 4.86
N ASN A 44 8.03 -8.93 6.04
CA ASN A 44 8.33 -10.30 6.44
C ASN A 44 7.39 -11.29 5.74
N LEU A 45 6.13 -10.92 5.55
CA LEU A 45 5.16 -11.75 4.81
C LEU A 45 5.58 -11.93 3.35
N TRP A 46 6.08 -10.87 2.74
CA TRP A 46 6.50 -10.84 1.33
C TRP A 46 8.02 -11.00 1.16
N SER A 47 8.72 -11.56 2.15
CA SER A 47 10.19 -11.62 2.13
C SER A 47 10.76 -12.38 0.93
N ASP A 48 10.02 -13.38 0.46
CA ASP A 48 10.42 -14.25 -0.65
C ASP A 48 10.03 -13.68 -2.03
N ALA A 49 9.29 -12.56 -2.05
CA ALA A 49 8.88 -11.92 -3.29
C ALA A 49 10.06 -11.16 -3.92
N PRO A 50 10.30 -11.30 -5.23
CA PRO A 50 11.32 -10.51 -5.92
C PRO A 50 11.07 -9.00 -5.75
N ARG A 51 12.11 -8.27 -5.39
CA ARG A 51 12.06 -6.80 -5.38
C ARG A 51 12.34 -6.27 -6.78
N LEU A 52 11.44 -5.44 -7.28
CA LEU A 52 11.66 -4.72 -8.53
C LEU A 52 12.78 -3.70 -8.30
N ALA A 53 13.87 -3.81 -9.05
CA ALA A 53 14.86 -2.74 -9.14
C ALA A 53 14.31 -1.65 -10.06
N LEU A 54 14.03 -0.48 -9.49
CA LEU A 54 13.61 0.72 -10.22
C LEU A 54 14.80 1.55 -10.65
#